data_AF-A0A381ZC52-F1
#
_entry.id   AF-A0A381ZC52-F1
#
_cell.length_a   1.000
_cell.length_b   1.000
_cell.length_c   1.000
_cell.angle_alpha   90.00
_cell.angle_beta   90.00
_cell.angle_gamma   90.00
#
_symmetry.space_group_name_H-M   'P 1'
#
loop_
_entity.id
_entity.type
_entity.pdbx_description
1 polymer ?
#
loop_
_entity_poly.entity_id
_entity_poly.type
_entity_poly.pdbx_seq_one_letter_code
_entity_poly.pdbx_strand_id
1 'polypeptide(L)'
;MPNAKICLLGNHDDDLFDYCIKLPYGDKGGWANDWQVFRSSPFRQTIKLEADMILNGSIEHWWTTFQNHDVVVAHHSQNFYGQETKIRDYRKWFDTNQLPDVYNAITYWRLSETAKEFFDLIRELFENWDQVIENVKGWDCWQADTDTAYAVAIKMLGPEKFLLPYQGPQFAHMKGKINFCDKTDWTKELVWELNEQGLRINSIQQTVPTHYYIKELAPILEEHYDKLLESRRQAQ
;
A
#
# COMPACT_ATOMS: atom_id res chain seq x y z
N MET A 1 5.99 -17.73 3.42
CA MET A 1 6.87 -18.88 3.19
C MET A 1 8.26 -18.33 3.38
N PRO A 2 9.17 -18.99 4.08
CA PRO A 2 10.53 -18.48 4.32
C PRO A 2 11.41 -18.34 3.06
N ASN A 3 10.83 -18.45 1.85
CA ASN A 3 11.53 -18.39 0.56
C ASN A 3 11.01 -17.27 -0.36
N ALA A 4 10.12 -16.39 0.12
CA ALA A 4 9.69 -15.25 -0.70
C ALA A 4 10.89 -14.32 -0.88
N LYS A 5 11.22 -14.02 -2.14
CA LYS A 5 12.27 -13.05 -2.47
C LYS A 5 11.71 -11.64 -2.43
N ILE A 6 12.53 -10.68 -2.03
CA ILE A 6 12.15 -9.27 -1.90
C ILE A 6 12.81 -8.47 -3.01
N CYS A 7 12.03 -7.63 -3.68
CA CYS A 7 12.51 -6.73 -4.71
C CYS A 7 12.28 -5.28 -4.26
N LEU A 8 13.33 -4.47 -4.28
CA LEU A 8 13.22 -3.01 -4.21
C LEU A 8 13.03 -2.47 -5.63
N LEU A 9 11.98 -1.68 -5.85
CA LEU A 9 11.79 -0.90 -7.07
C LEU A 9 12.16 0.55 -6.79
N GLY A 10 13.28 1.01 -7.34
CA GLY A 10 13.79 2.34 -7.05
C GLY A 10 15.16 2.60 -7.68
N ASN A 11 15.83 3.66 -7.22
CA ASN A 11 17.13 4.07 -7.73
C ASN A 11 18.27 3.74 -6.75
N HIS A 12 18.07 2.77 -5.86
CA HIS A 12 19.02 2.37 -4.84
C HIS A 12 19.36 0.89 -4.98
N ASP A 13 20.61 0.55 -4.63
CA ASP A 13 21.11 -0.81 -4.57
C ASP A 13 21.44 -1.11 -3.11
N ASP A 14 20.86 -2.17 -2.56
CA ASP A 14 20.94 -2.55 -1.15
C ASP A 14 20.96 -4.08 -1.03
N ASP A 15 21.87 -4.60 -0.19
CA ASP A 15 22.13 -6.03 -0.02
C ASP A 15 21.06 -6.74 0.82
N LEU A 16 20.16 -5.99 1.45
CA LEU A 16 18.98 -6.50 2.13
C LEU A 16 17.95 -7.11 1.15
N PHE A 17 17.97 -6.71 -0.12
CA PHE A 17 17.00 -7.12 -1.13
C PHE A 17 17.60 -8.12 -2.13
N ASP A 18 16.83 -9.15 -2.51
CA ASP A 18 17.25 -10.12 -3.53
C ASP A 18 17.40 -9.47 -4.92
N TYR A 19 16.62 -8.42 -5.18
CA TYR A 19 16.64 -7.66 -6.43
C TYR A 19 16.48 -6.17 -6.13
N CYS A 20 17.32 -5.35 -6.78
CA CYS A 20 17.13 -3.91 -6.87
C CYS A 20 16.90 -3.57 -8.34
N ILE A 21 15.70 -3.09 -8.67
CA ILE A 21 15.27 -2.82 -10.06
C ILE A 21 14.93 -1.35 -10.21
N LYS A 22 15.44 -0.73 -11.28
CA LYS A 22 15.10 0.65 -11.66
C LYS A 22 13.79 0.68 -12.43
N LEU A 23 13.10 1.82 -12.37
CA LEU A 23 11.87 2.05 -13.13
C LEU A 23 12.12 1.85 -14.65
N PRO A 24 11.50 0.84 -15.30
CA PRO A 24 11.83 0.44 -16.67
C PRO A 24 11.51 1.50 -17.72
N TYR A 25 10.62 2.45 -17.40
CA TYR A 25 10.26 3.57 -18.28
C TYR A 25 10.75 4.92 -17.73
N GLY A 26 11.67 4.91 -16.77
CA GLY A 26 12.17 6.09 -16.07
C GLY A 26 11.15 6.68 -15.09
N ASP A 27 11.56 7.71 -14.37
CA ASP A 27 10.72 8.44 -13.43
C ASP A 27 9.68 9.31 -14.18
N LYS A 28 8.41 9.14 -13.83
CA LYS A 28 7.22 9.85 -14.34
C LYS A 28 6.69 10.91 -13.37
N GLY A 29 7.36 11.14 -12.24
CA GLY A 29 6.96 12.13 -11.24
C GLY A 29 6.19 11.52 -10.07
N GLY A 30 6.84 10.60 -9.35
CA GLY A 30 6.29 10.04 -8.10
C GLY A 30 5.17 9.02 -8.35
N TRP A 31 3.92 9.43 -8.19
CA TRP A 31 2.74 8.55 -8.10
C TRP A 31 2.44 7.87 -9.45
N ALA A 32 2.70 8.58 -10.54
CA ALA A 32 2.58 8.09 -11.92
C ALA A 32 3.60 6.99 -12.27
N ASN A 33 4.50 6.61 -11.36
CA ASN A 33 5.39 5.46 -11.56
C ASN A 33 4.76 4.13 -11.19
N ASP A 34 3.66 4.13 -10.41
CA ASP A 34 3.19 2.91 -9.75
C ASP A 34 2.78 1.81 -10.75
N TRP A 35 2.21 2.17 -11.90
CA TRP A 35 1.86 1.18 -12.94
C TRP A 35 3.05 0.36 -13.45
N GLN A 36 4.27 0.89 -13.31
CA GLN A 36 5.49 0.22 -13.75
C GLN A 36 5.80 -1.02 -12.90
N VAL A 37 5.25 -1.15 -11.69
CA VAL A 37 5.50 -2.29 -10.77
C VAL A 37 5.20 -3.64 -11.43
N PHE A 38 4.17 -3.71 -12.28
CA PHE A 38 3.82 -4.93 -12.99
C PHE A 38 4.90 -5.38 -13.96
N ARG A 39 5.47 -4.42 -14.72
CA ARG A 39 6.55 -4.68 -15.69
C ARG A 39 7.91 -4.86 -15.02
N SER A 40 8.06 -4.31 -13.82
CA SER A 40 9.31 -4.34 -13.06
C SER A 40 9.45 -5.57 -12.20
N SER A 41 8.33 -6.17 -11.74
CA SER A 41 8.39 -7.32 -10.87
C SER A 41 9.09 -8.50 -11.54
N PRO A 42 10.16 -9.06 -10.93
CA PRO A 42 10.85 -10.24 -11.44
C PRO A 42 10.08 -11.53 -11.13
N PHE A 43 8.89 -11.44 -10.51
CA PHE A 43 8.17 -12.56 -9.96
C PHE A 43 6.91 -12.91 -10.76
N ARG A 44 6.57 -14.21 -10.79
CA ARG A 44 5.29 -14.68 -11.35
C ARG A 44 4.11 -14.35 -10.45
N GLN A 45 4.32 -14.22 -9.14
CA GLN A 45 3.34 -13.80 -8.15
C GLN A 45 3.98 -12.75 -7.25
N THR A 46 3.28 -11.65 -7.00
CA THR A 46 3.82 -10.48 -6.28
C THR A 46 2.81 -9.98 -5.28
N ILE A 47 3.29 -9.59 -4.09
CA ILE A 47 2.58 -8.71 -3.16
C ILE A 47 3.41 -7.43 -3.11
N LYS A 48 2.85 -6.33 -3.63
CA LYS A 48 3.41 -4.98 -3.47
C LYS A 48 2.97 -4.43 -2.13
N LEU A 49 3.93 -3.82 -1.43
CA LEU A 49 3.73 -2.98 -0.26
C LEU A 49 4.31 -1.60 -0.57
N GLU A 50 3.67 -0.53 -0.12
CA GLU A 50 4.30 0.78 -0.09
C GLU A 50 5.43 0.84 0.95
N ALA A 51 6.40 1.73 0.74
CA ALA A 51 7.59 1.83 1.57
C ALA A 51 7.31 2.38 2.98
N ASP A 52 6.17 3.05 3.19
CA ASP A 52 5.75 3.59 4.47
C ASP A 52 4.83 2.65 5.27
N MET A 53 5.14 1.36 5.19
CA MET A 53 4.44 0.29 5.89
C MET A 53 5.33 -0.32 6.98
N ILE A 54 4.76 -0.47 8.19
CA ILE A 54 5.35 -1.28 9.26
C ILE A 54 4.67 -2.66 9.23
N LEU A 55 5.46 -3.73 9.07
CA LEU A 55 4.95 -5.09 9.17
C LEU A 55 5.00 -5.57 10.63
N ASN A 56 3.83 -5.64 11.27
CA ASN A 56 3.69 -6.07 12.67
C ASN A 56 3.65 -7.59 12.86
N GLY A 57 3.98 -8.35 11.82
CA GLY A 57 3.90 -9.81 11.82
C GLY A 57 4.01 -10.37 10.40
N SER A 58 3.92 -11.69 10.30
CA SER A 58 4.01 -12.38 9.01
C SER A 58 2.75 -12.16 8.16
N ILE A 59 2.96 -11.72 6.92
CA ILE A 59 1.92 -11.63 5.88
C ILE A 59 1.85 -12.89 5.00
N GLU A 60 2.51 -13.97 5.41
CA GLU A 60 2.61 -15.21 4.61
C GLU A 60 1.25 -15.79 4.20
N HIS A 61 0.25 -15.68 5.08
CA HIS A 61 -1.08 -16.19 4.85
C HIS A 61 -1.75 -15.61 3.59
N TRP A 62 -1.37 -14.39 3.17
CA TRP A 62 -1.88 -13.75 1.95
C TRP A 62 -1.56 -14.54 0.67
N TRP A 63 -0.41 -15.22 0.60
CA TRP A 63 -0.10 -16.05 -0.57
C TRP A 63 -1.13 -17.15 -0.77
N THR A 64 -1.50 -17.85 0.31
CA THR A 64 -2.50 -18.92 0.27
C THR A 64 -3.89 -18.38 0.01
N THR A 65 -4.24 -17.23 0.58
CA THR A 65 -5.57 -16.59 0.39
C THR A 65 -5.75 -16.10 -1.04
N PHE A 66 -4.73 -15.51 -1.67
CA PHE A 66 -4.87 -14.81 -2.94
C PHE A 66 -4.51 -15.64 -4.17
N GLN A 67 -3.88 -16.81 -4.03
CA GLN A 67 -3.36 -17.62 -5.15
C GLN A 67 -4.36 -17.96 -6.26
N ASN A 68 -5.65 -17.99 -5.94
CA ASN A 68 -6.73 -18.30 -6.89
C ASN A 68 -7.28 -17.08 -7.63
N HIS A 69 -6.75 -15.89 -7.35
CA HIS A 69 -7.16 -14.62 -7.96
C HIS A 69 -6.05 -14.09 -8.86
N ASP A 70 -6.43 -13.34 -9.89
CA ASP A 70 -5.45 -12.73 -10.79
C ASP A 70 -4.80 -11.48 -10.17
N VAL A 71 -5.63 -10.66 -9.52
CA VAL A 71 -5.26 -9.42 -8.84
C VAL A 71 -6.11 -9.29 -7.58
N VAL A 72 -5.51 -8.82 -6.49
CA VAL A 72 -6.25 -8.45 -5.27
C VAL A 72 -5.73 -7.11 -4.79
N VAL A 73 -6.61 -6.14 -4.62
CA VAL A 73 -6.27 -4.80 -4.10
C VAL A 73 -6.85 -4.65 -2.70
N ALA A 74 -6.12 -4.01 -1.79
CA ALA A 74 -6.64 -3.71 -0.46
C ALA A 74 -7.92 -2.87 -0.56
N HIS A 75 -8.91 -3.27 0.23
CA HIS A 75 -10.22 -2.64 0.27
C HIS A 75 -10.55 -2.31 1.71
N HIS A 76 -11.01 -1.08 1.93
CA HIS A 76 -11.12 -0.44 3.24
C HIS A 76 -9.79 -0.32 3.98
N SER A 77 -9.80 0.48 5.04
CA SER A 77 -8.70 0.58 5.99
C SER A 77 -9.26 0.58 7.40
N GLN A 78 -8.40 0.29 8.38
CA GLN A 78 -8.79 0.22 9.78
C GLN A 78 -8.11 1.34 10.58
N ASN A 79 -8.71 1.68 11.72
CA ASN A 79 -8.02 2.45 12.76
C ASN A 79 -7.09 1.54 13.58
N PHE A 80 -6.31 2.11 14.49
CA PHE A 80 -5.38 1.34 15.34
C PHE A 80 -6.05 0.37 16.34
N TYR A 81 -7.38 0.44 16.50
CA TYR A 81 -8.17 -0.56 17.26
C TYR A 81 -8.60 -1.76 16.39
N GLY A 82 -8.24 -1.79 15.10
CA GLY A 82 -8.65 -2.84 14.17
C GLY A 82 -10.09 -2.71 13.68
N GLN A 83 -10.71 -1.53 13.84
CA GLN A 83 -12.07 -1.27 13.37
C GLN A 83 -12.03 -0.59 12.01
N GLU A 84 -12.88 -1.06 11.08
CA GLU A 84 -13.03 -0.44 9.76
C GLU A 84 -13.37 1.05 9.88
N THR A 85 -12.66 1.88 9.11
CA THR A 85 -12.85 3.33 9.16
C THR A 85 -14.19 3.72 8.53
N LYS A 86 -14.94 4.56 9.25
CA LYS A 86 -16.12 5.26 8.72
C LYS A 86 -15.80 6.69 8.28
N ILE A 87 -14.54 7.11 8.42
CA ILE A 87 -14.10 8.46 8.11
C ILE A 87 -13.97 8.60 6.60
N ARG A 88 -14.82 9.45 6.02
CA ARG A 88 -14.83 9.74 4.58
C ARG A 88 -14.18 11.06 4.21
N ASP A 89 -13.67 11.82 5.19
CA ASP A 89 -13.03 13.13 4.97
C ASP A 89 -11.95 13.12 3.88
N TYR A 90 -11.16 12.05 3.80
CA TYR A 90 -10.06 11.89 2.84
C TYR A 90 -10.49 11.22 1.52
N ARG A 91 -11.76 10.85 1.40
CA ARG A 91 -12.30 10.03 0.31
C ARG A 91 -13.64 10.59 -0.21
N LYS A 92 -13.94 11.87 0.03
CA LYS A 92 -15.24 12.48 -0.34
C LYS A 92 -15.55 12.36 -1.83
N TRP A 93 -14.54 12.51 -2.69
CA TRP A 93 -14.71 12.35 -4.13
C TRP A 93 -14.91 10.88 -4.52
N PHE A 94 -14.39 9.91 -3.77
CA PHE A 94 -14.73 8.49 -3.99
C PHE A 94 -16.23 8.29 -3.84
N ASP A 95 -16.82 8.82 -2.76
CA ASP A 95 -18.25 8.70 -2.51
C ASP A 95 -19.07 9.41 -3.59
N THR A 96 -18.67 10.63 -3.94
CA THR A 96 -19.36 11.46 -4.95
C THR A 96 -19.38 10.78 -6.33
N ASN A 97 -18.31 10.07 -6.66
CA ASN A 97 -18.17 9.38 -7.95
C ASN A 97 -18.50 7.89 -7.88
N GLN A 98 -18.96 7.38 -6.74
CA GLN A 98 -19.25 5.96 -6.50
C GLN A 98 -18.05 5.08 -6.91
N LEU A 99 -16.86 5.47 -6.48
CA LEU A 99 -15.62 4.70 -6.68
C LEU A 99 -15.47 3.67 -5.56
N PRO A 100 -14.89 2.48 -5.86
CA PRO A 100 -14.62 1.48 -4.83
C PRO A 100 -13.57 2.00 -3.83
N ASP A 101 -13.71 1.66 -2.55
CA ASP A 101 -12.85 2.17 -1.48
C ASP A 101 -11.54 1.39 -1.39
N VAL A 102 -10.69 1.56 -2.40
CA VAL A 102 -9.46 0.80 -2.58
C VAL A 102 -8.23 1.58 -2.14
N TYR A 103 -7.16 0.84 -1.84
CA TYR A 103 -5.88 1.38 -1.44
C TYR A 103 -4.76 0.66 -2.21
N ASN A 104 -3.97 1.40 -2.98
CA ASN A 104 -2.86 0.85 -3.76
C ASN A 104 -1.74 0.32 -2.85
N ALA A 105 -1.69 0.81 -1.61
CA ALA A 105 -0.70 0.49 -0.57
C ALA A 105 -0.38 -0.99 -0.44
N ILE A 106 -1.38 -1.86 -0.63
CA ILE A 106 -1.17 -3.31 -0.72
C ILE A 106 -1.90 -3.85 -1.95
N THR A 107 -1.13 -4.44 -2.86
CA THR A 107 -1.67 -5.05 -4.08
C THR A 107 -1.01 -6.39 -4.34
N TYR A 108 -1.80 -7.44 -4.49
CA TYR A 108 -1.35 -8.74 -4.99
C TYR A 108 -1.66 -8.87 -6.48
N TRP A 109 -0.78 -9.54 -7.23
CA TRP A 109 -1.10 -10.07 -8.54
C TRP A 109 -0.30 -11.32 -8.87
N ARG A 110 -0.84 -12.14 -9.77
CA ARG A 110 -0.07 -13.13 -10.53
C ARG A 110 0.07 -12.67 -11.98
N LEU A 111 1.10 -13.14 -12.67
CA LEU A 111 1.27 -12.88 -14.09
C LEU A 111 0.10 -13.51 -14.87
N SER A 112 -0.81 -12.65 -15.34
CA SER A 112 -2.03 -13.01 -16.05
C SER A 112 -2.43 -11.90 -17.02
N GLU A 113 -3.36 -12.21 -17.94
CA GLU A 113 -3.94 -11.20 -18.84
C GLU A 113 -4.71 -10.14 -18.05
N THR A 114 -5.49 -10.54 -17.03
CA THR A 114 -6.22 -9.62 -16.15
C THR A 114 -5.28 -8.63 -15.45
N ALA A 115 -4.14 -9.10 -14.92
CA ALA A 115 -3.16 -8.21 -14.29
C ALA A 115 -2.55 -7.26 -15.32
N LYS A 116 -2.19 -7.75 -16.50
CA LYS A 116 -1.67 -6.91 -17.58
C LYS A 116 -2.68 -5.83 -17.99
N GLU A 117 -3.94 -6.19 -18.21
CA GLU A 117 -5.03 -5.26 -18.55
C GLU A 117 -5.20 -4.19 -17.48
N PHE A 118 -5.21 -4.60 -16.20
CA PHE A 118 -5.33 -3.69 -15.07
C PHE A 118 -4.21 -2.64 -15.02
N PHE A 119 -2.95 -3.07 -15.09
CA PHE A 119 -1.82 -2.15 -15.02
C PHE A 119 -1.62 -1.32 -16.29
N ASP A 120 -1.96 -1.86 -17.47
CA ASP A 120 -1.94 -1.08 -18.71
C ASP A 120 -3.04 0.00 -18.69
N LEU A 121 -4.22 -0.27 -18.13
CA LEU A 121 -5.28 0.73 -17.93
C LEU A 121 -4.86 1.80 -16.92
N ILE A 122 -4.21 1.45 -15.81
CA ILE A 122 -3.70 2.45 -14.85
C ILE A 122 -2.68 3.37 -15.54
N ARG A 123 -1.79 2.82 -16.38
CA ARG A 123 -0.87 3.63 -17.19
C ARG A 123 -1.64 4.62 -18.07
N GLU A 124 -2.65 4.14 -18.81
CA GLU A 124 -3.46 4.99 -19.68
C GLU A 124 -4.19 6.10 -18.91
N LEU A 125 -4.67 5.83 -17.70
CA LEU A 125 -5.29 6.83 -16.83
C LEU A 125 -4.29 7.91 -16.41
N PHE A 126 -3.07 7.54 -16.05
CA PHE A 126 -2.03 8.53 -15.71
C PHE A 126 -1.56 9.33 -16.93
N GLU A 127 -1.41 8.69 -18.10
CA GLU A 127 -1.01 9.38 -19.34
C GLU A 127 -2.06 10.38 -19.84
N ASN A 128 -3.32 10.18 -19.46
CA ASN A 128 -4.45 11.04 -19.85
C ASN A 128 -5.13 11.70 -18.64
N TRP A 129 -4.39 11.93 -17.55
CA TRP A 129 -4.96 12.31 -16.26
C TRP A 129 -5.86 13.55 -16.31
N ASP A 130 -5.46 14.57 -17.08
CA ASP A 130 -6.24 15.81 -17.26
C ASP A 130 -7.67 15.52 -17.75
N GLN A 131 -7.84 14.55 -18.66
CA GLN A 131 -9.14 14.14 -19.19
C GLN A 131 -9.91 13.26 -18.21
N VAL A 132 -9.19 12.47 -17.41
CA VAL A 132 -9.79 11.64 -16.35
C VAL A 132 -10.46 12.54 -15.30
N ILE A 133 -9.74 13.54 -14.81
CA ILE A 133 -10.23 14.40 -13.72
C ILE A 133 -11.37 15.33 -14.13
N GLU A 134 -11.49 15.69 -15.41
CA GLU A 134 -12.68 16.40 -15.94
C GLU A 134 -13.98 15.63 -15.65
N ASN A 135 -13.90 14.31 -15.53
CA ASN A 135 -15.03 13.42 -15.27
C ASN A 135 -15.14 13.01 -13.78
N VAL A 136 -14.18 13.39 -12.92
CA VAL A 136 -14.19 13.09 -11.49
C VAL A 136 -14.73 14.29 -10.71
N LYS A 137 -15.97 14.17 -10.23
CA LYS A 137 -16.64 15.24 -9.48
C LYS A 137 -15.97 15.50 -8.14
N GLY A 138 -15.75 16.78 -7.81
CA GLY A 138 -15.20 17.19 -6.53
C GLY A 138 -13.71 16.93 -6.37
N TRP A 139 -13.01 16.65 -7.47
CA TRP A 139 -11.55 16.63 -7.53
C TRP A 139 -11.04 18.07 -7.66
N ASP A 140 -10.32 18.54 -6.66
CA ASP A 140 -9.89 19.94 -6.52
C ASP A 140 -8.38 20.14 -6.70
N CYS A 141 -7.65 19.08 -7.06
CA CYS A 141 -6.21 19.14 -7.34
C CYS A 141 -5.90 18.71 -8.78
N TRP A 142 -4.81 19.19 -9.36
CA TRP A 142 -4.39 18.76 -10.71
C TRP A 142 -3.44 17.55 -10.69
N GLN A 143 -2.97 17.18 -9.50
CA GLN A 143 -2.01 16.08 -9.34
C GLN A 143 -2.71 14.75 -9.40
N ALA A 144 -2.05 13.75 -9.99
CA ALA A 144 -2.57 12.41 -10.03
C ALA A 144 -2.37 11.68 -8.71
N ASP A 145 -3.34 10.85 -8.37
CA ASP A 145 -3.37 10.00 -7.18
C ASP A 145 -3.54 8.55 -7.59
N THR A 146 -2.66 7.69 -7.09
CA THR A 146 -2.63 6.26 -7.38
C THR A 146 -3.87 5.56 -6.86
N ASP A 147 -4.38 5.93 -5.69
CA ASP A 147 -5.59 5.31 -5.13
C ASP A 147 -6.80 5.57 -6.05
N THR A 148 -6.96 6.80 -6.53
CA THR A 148 -8.03 7.18 -7.44
C THR A 148 -7.86 6.54 -8.82
N ALA A 149 -6.64 6.47 -9.37
CA ALA A 149 -6.38 5.76 -10.62
C ALA A 149 -6.74 4.27 -10.51
N TYR A 150 -6.34 3.61 -9.42
CA TYR A 150 -6.74 2.24 -9.11
C TYR A 150 -8.26 2.10 -9.01
N ALA A 151 -8.93 3.01 -8.30
CA ALA A 151 -10.37 2.96 -8.10
C ALA A 151 -11.16 3.13 -9.40
N VAL A 152 -10.72 4.03 -10.28
CA VAL A 152 -11.30 4.22 -11.62
C VAL A 152 -11.09 2.97 -12.47
N ALA A 153 -9.87 2.42 -12.51
CA ALA A 153 -9.57 1.21 -13.27
C ALA A 153 -10.41 0.00 -12.80
N ILE A 154 -10.51 -0.21 -11.48
CA ILE A 154 -11.32 -1.29 -10.88
C ILE A 154 -12.80 -1.10 -11.20
N LYS A 155 -13.30 0.14 -11.15
CA LYS A 155 -14.68 0.44 -11.53
C LYS A 155 -14.97 0.12 -13.00
N MET A 156 -14.03 0.39 -13.89
CA MET A 156 -14.17 0.10 -15.32
C MET A 156 -14.09 -1.39 -15.64
N LEU A 157 -13.20 -2.12 -14.96
CA LEU A 157 -12.91 -3.54 -15.26
C LEU A 157 -13.82 -4.53 -14.52
N GLY A 158 -14.55 -4.09 -13.49
CA GLY A 158 -15.44 -4.92 -12.67
C GLY A 158 -14.86 -5.18 -11.29
N PRO A 159 -15.38 -4.55 -10.20
CA PRO A 159 -14.83 -4.67 -8.86
C PRO A 159 -14.69 -6.10 -8.33
N GLU A 160 -15.59 -7.00 -8.73
CA GLU A 160 -15.59 -8.42 -8.34
C GLU A 160 -14.32 -9.18 -8.75
N LYS A 161 -13.56 -8.66 -9.73
CA LYS A 161 -12.29 -9.26 -10.16
C LYS A 161 -11.11 -8.91 -9.26
N PHE A 162 -11.21 -7.83 -8.49
CA PHE A 162 -10.08 -7.21 -7.77
C PHE A 162 -10.28 -7.18 -6.26
N LEU A 163 -11.53 -7.21 -5.80
CA LEU A 163 -11.88 -7.05 -4.39
C LEU A 163 -12.27 -8.39 -3.79
N LEU A 164 -11.68 -8.70 -2.63
CA LEU A 164 -12.06 -9.82 -1.78
C LEU A 164 -12.66 -9.29 -0.48
N PRO A 165 -13.97 -9.02 -0.43
CA PRO A 165 -14.61 -8.62 0.82
C PRO A 165 -14.30 -9.62 1.93
N TYR A 166 -13.92 -9.13 3.11
CA TYR A 166 -13.58 -9.90 4.31
C TYR A 166 -12.29 -10.76 4.25
N GLN A 167 -11.72 -11.00 3.08
CA GLN A 167 -10.52 -11.83 2.90
C GLN A 167 -9.34 -11.09 2.28
N GLY A 168 -9.55 -9.89 1.74
CA GLY A 168 -8.51 -9.06 1.13
C GLY A 168 -7.47 -8.55 2.14
N PRO A 169 -6.39 -7.94 1.64
CA PRO A 169 -5.36 -7.38 2.51
C PRO A 169 -5.96 -6.32 3.43
N GLN A 170 -5.65 -6.44 4.72
CA GLN A 170 -6.07 -5.49 5.75
C GLN A 170 -4.86 -4.72 6.26
N PHE A 171 -5.07 -3.46 6.61
CA PHE A 171 -4.04 -2.61 7.19
C PHE A 171 -4.66 -1.48 8.02
N ALA A 172 -3.88 -0.96 8.96
CA ALA A 172 -4.22 0.24 9.72
C ALA A 172 -3.68 1.47 8.99
N HIS A 173 -4.53 2.48 8.77
CA HIS A 173 -4.14 3.71 8.09
C HIS A 173 -4.00 4.85 9.11
N MET A 174 -2.75 5.25 9.37
CA MET A 174 -2.43 6.19 10.44
C MET A 174 -2.57 7.66 10.02
N LYS A 175 -3.72 8.05 9.47
CA LYS A 175 -4.12 9.46 9.36
C LYS A 175 -4.86 9.88 10.63
N GLY A 176 -4.58 11.07 11.14
CA GLY A 176 -5.13 11.56 12.42
C GLY A 176 -6.62 11.33 12.63
N LYS A 177 -7.47 11.85 11.72
CA LYS A 177 -8.94 11.66 11.82
C LYS A 177 -9.40 10.20 11.84
N ILE A 178 -8.72 9.28 11.14
CA ILE A 178 -9.06 7.84 11.16
C ILE A 178 -8.85 7.26 12.57
N ASN A 179 -7.90 7.83 13.32
CA ASN A 179 -7.44 7.36 14.62
C ASN A 179 -7.89 8.28 15.76
N PHE A 180 -8.97 9.03 15.55
CA PHE A 180 -9.58 9.90 16.55
C PHE A 180 -8.64 10.98 17.12
N CYS A 181 -7.62 11.37 16.35
CA CYS A 181 -6.73 12.47 16.69
C CYS A 181 -7.31 13.79 16.18
N ASP A 182 -7.05 14.88 16.91
CA ASP A 182 -7.47 16.23 16.51
C ASP A 182 -6.58 16.79 15.39
N LYS A 183 -5.30 16.41 15.38
CA LYS A 183 -4.31 16.83 14.38
C LYS A 183 -3.95 15.69 13.44
N THR A 184 -3.30 16.06 12.36
CA THR A 184 -2.79 15.13 11.34
C THR A 184 -1.74 14.17 11.92
N ASP A 185 -0.87 14.69 12.79
CA ASP A 185 0.26 13.96 13.34
C ASP A 185 -0.14 13.16 14.59
N TRP A 186 -0.49 11.90 14.35
CA TRP A 186 -0.91 10.97 15.39
C TRP A 186 0.20 10.64 16.39
N THR A 187 1.49 10.77 16.02
CA THR A 187 2.61 10.39 16.89
C THR A 187 2.80 11.37 18.04
N LYS A 188 2.15 12.54 17.97
CA LYS A 188 2.15 13.58 19.00
C LYS A 188 0.96 13.50 19.95
N GLU A 189 -0.06 12.72 19.62
CA GLU A 189 -1.29 12.58 20.40
C GLU A 189 -1.45 11.18 20.99
N LEU A 190 -0.97 10.15 20.27
CA LEU A 190 -1.01 8.77 20.71
C LEU A 190 0.34 8.36 21.30
N VAL A 191 0.31 7.57 22.37
CA VAL A 191 1.51 6.93 22.91
C VAL A 191 1.81 5.72 22.04
N TRP A 192 3.04 5.59 21.58
CA TRP A 192 3.46 4.46 20.77
C TRP A 192 4.84 3.96 21.18
N GLU A 193 5.08 2.69 20.93
CA GLU A 193 6.37 2.05 21.11
C GLU A 193 6.61 1.09 19.96
N LEU A 194 7.87 1.00 19.53
CA LEU A 194 8.34 0.02 18.57
C LEU A 194 9.37 -0.87 19.25
N ASN A 195 9.10 -2.17 19.29
CA ASN A 195 10.00 -3.18 19.85
C ASN A 195 10.10 -4.38 18.90
N GLU A 196 10.84 -5.43 19.30
CA GLU A 196 11.06 -6.61 18.46
C GLU A 196 9.78 -7.34 18.04
N GLN A 197 8.67 -7.13 18.76
CA GLN A 197 7.34 -7.70 18.48
C GLN A 197 6.52 -6.82 17.52
N GLY A 198 7.03 -5.65 17.13
CA GLY A 198 6.36 -4.70 16.24
C GLY A 198 5.85 -3.45 16.96
N LEU A 199 4.95 -2.74 16.30
CA LEU A 199 4.38 -1.48 16.78
C LEU A 199 3.24 -1.72 17.78
N ARG A 200 3.25 -0.96 18.87
CA ARG A 200 2.14 -0.84 19.82
C ARG A 200 1.69 0.60 19.90
N ILE A 201 0.38 0.84 19.88
CA ILE A 201 -0.24 2.17 19.97
C ILE A 201 -1.25 2.15 21.12
N ASN A 202 -1.10 3.05 22.09
CA ASN A 202 -1.90 3.12 23.32
C ASN A 202 -2.09 1.75 23.98
N SER A 203 -0.98 1.03 24.15
CA SER A 203 -0.93 -0.34 24.71
C SER A 203 -1.55 -1.44 23.84
N ILE A 204 -2.04 -1.14 22.63
CA ILE A 204 -2.61 -2.11 21.70
C ILE A 204 -1.55 -2.55 20.70
N GLN A 205 -1.20 -3.84 20.77
CA GLN A 205 -0.32 -4.47 19.80
C GLN A 205 -1.00 -4.44 18.42
N GLN A 206 -0.33 -3.84 17.44
CA GLN A 206 -0.82 -3.87 16.07
C GLN A 206 -0.58 -5.27 15.49
N THR A 207 -1.55 -5.79 14.73
CA THR A 207 -1.52 -7.17 14.20
C THR A 207 -1.58 -7.23 12.68
N VAL A 208 -2.05 -6.16 12.05
CA VAL A 208 -2.03 -5.95 10.60
C VAL A 208 -0.91 -4.97 10.24
N PRO A 209 -0.46 -4.91 8.98
CA PRO A 209 0.46 -3.88 8.54
C PRO A 209 -0.07 -2.47 8.85
N THR A 210 0.83 -1.57 9.23
CA THR A 210 0.48 -0.19 9.59
C THR A 210 1.08 0.77 8.57
N HIS A 211 0.23 1.46 7.81
CA HIS A 211 0.63 2.57 6.96
C HIS A 211 0.79 3.82 7.83
N TYR A 212 2.03 4.20 8.15
CA TYR A 212 2.30 5.14 9.23
C TYR A 212 2.05 6.61 8.85
N TYR A 213 1.98 6.94 7.55
CA TYR A 213 1.69 8.27 6.98
C TYR A 213 2.68 9.42 7.33
N ILE A 214 3.13 9.52 8.58
CA ILE A 214 4.07 10.51 9.11
C ILE A 214 5.50 10.14 8.68
N LYS A 215 6.00 10.81 7.64
CA LYS A 215 7.27 10.47 6.97
C LYS A 215 8.49 10.63 7.87
N GLU A 216 8.40 11.49 8.87
CA GLU A 216 9.42 11.71 9.90
C GLU A 216 9.67 10.47 10.79
N LEU A 217 8.77 9.48 10.77
CA LEU A 217 9.02 8.20 11.42
C LEU A 217 10.08 7.36 10.69
N ALA A 218 10.21 7.49 9.36
CA ALA A 218 11.11 6.66 8.56
C ALA A 218 12.54 6.54 9.14
N PRO A 219 13.26 7.62 9.47
CA PRO A 219 14.60 7.50 10.05
C PRO A 219 14.62 6.83 11.44
N ILE A 220 13.56 6.98 12.24
CA ILE A 220 13.43 6.31 13.55
C ILE A 220 13.23 4.81 13.35
N LEU A 221 12.43 4.42 12.36
CA LEU A 221 12.20 3.03 12.00
C LEU A 221 13.49 2.39 11.47
N GLU A 222 14.23 3.09 10.61
CA GLU A 222 15.52 2.65 10.06
C GLU A 222 16.52 2.34 11.18
N GLU A 223 16.74 3.29 12.10
CA GLU A 223 17.64 3.07 13.25
C GLU A 223 17.21 1.86 14.11
N HIS A 224 15.90 1.66 14.28
CA HIS A 224 15.37 0.51 15.01
C HIS A 224 15.65 -0.80 14.28
N TYR A 225 15.34 -0.87 12.98
CA TYR A 225 15.52 -2.09 12.19
C TYR A 225 16.98 -2.44 11.97
N ASP A 226 17.88 -1.46 11.83
CA ASP A 226 19.32 -1.70 11.76
C ASP A 226 19.83 -2.42 13.02
N LYS A 227 19.43 -1.94 14.20
CA LYS A 227 19.79 -2.59 15.48
C LYS A 227 19.23 -4.02 15.57
N LEU A 228 18.03 -4.26 15.07
CA LEU A 228 17.44 -5.61 15.03
C LEU A 228 18.16 -6.54 14.03
N LEU A 229 18.61 -6.01 12.89
CA LEU A 229 19.36 -6.77 11.90
C LEU A 229 20.75 -7.13 12.45
N GLU A 230 21.43 -6.19 13.08
CA GLU A 230 22.72 -6.42 13.74
C GLU A 230 22.61 -7.47 14.85
N SER A 231 21.60 -7.36 15.73
CA SER A 231 21.42 -8.32 16.83
C SER A 231 21.16 -9.74 16.32
N ARG A 232 20.39 -9.88 15.23
CA ARG A 232 20.11 -11.19 14.59
C ARG A 232 21.34 -11.76 13.89
N ARG A 233 22.17 -10.93 13.25
CA ARG A 233 23.43 -11.37 12.65
C ARG A 233 24.44 -11.87 13.69
N GLN A 234 24.44 -11.30 14.89
CA GLN A 234 25.31 -11.75 16.00
C GLN A 234 24.82 -13.04 16.67
N ALA A 235 23.53 -13.37 16.54
CA ALA A 235 22.91 -14.55 17.14
C ALA A 235 23.00 -15.82 16.26
N GLN A 236 23.48 -15.69 15.01
CA GLN A 236 23.70 -16.79 14.05
C GLN A 236 25.16 -17.23 14.03
#